data_AF-A0A3C0WFH2-F1
#
_entry.id   AF-A0A3C0WFH2-F1
#
_cell.length_a   1.000
_cell.length_b   1.000
_cell.length_c   1.000
_cell.angle_alpha   90.00
_cell.angle_beta   90.00
_cell.angle_gamma   90.00
#
_symmetry.space_group_name_H-M   'P 1'
#
loop_
_entity.id
_entity.type
_entity.pdbx_description
1 polymer ?
#
loop_
_entity_poly.entity_id
_entity_poly.type
_entity_poly.pdbx_seq_one_letter_code
_entity_poly.pdbx_strand_id
1 'polypeptide(L)'
;MTRVYGCGVLILIRHPYDRRNWKSKVDQRIKPIRRLLETVSAVVRDVAHRGSRQKRKIGVFEEMEPRTMLAADLLSVGAVYIEQDLGSDALGDTIEFSFTGGAEQTELRQIILSTDRVIPGLSAGDVVFDVAPGGLGADGSSAFAVLQKPAITTVFSHVLDGSTQMTIDLSGFYTGDKLVVSLDVDEVEFFSPYESELDRINSGLDPITSGVEFQGVSLSASFTAPGFYDQSVSAQFWNKYDAELSSSGLPLTPDYASGLRDRTAGAFATGQQSPLPVVIGGSVVLDRDANGREDVTDGRISDVTLELFRRSVDTYVDTGLRAVTDANGKFEFPASDSLTPGIYQLRQVQPHGYVSVGAAIGSVDGLASGLAISSDVITEIDLSAPSASGRDFLFFETQPVSVSGQVLAEDYSSGELALVGVSGAEVDVLRNGQVIARTTTSIIGEYSVDGVLPGDFQIIQRTPENLFDGPEIVGTVNG
;
A
#
# COMPACT_ATOMS: atom_id res chain seq x y z
N MET A 1 25.31 57.14 56.18
CA MET A 1 26.07 56.64 55.03
C MET A 1 25.10 56.03 54.04
N THR A 2 25.28 56.38 52.78
CA THR A 2 24.29 56.45 51.69
C THR A 2 23.84 55.10 51.12
N ARG A 3 22.53 54.94 50.85
CA ARG A 3 21.97 54.05 49.81
C ARG A 3 21.68 54.91 48.57
N VAL A 4 22.04 54.48 47.36
CA VAL A 4 21.33 54.77 46.09
C VAL A 4 21.61 53.65 45.07
N TYR A 5 20.56 53.26 44.34
CA TYR A 5 20.47 52.32 43.21
C TYR A 5 20.57 53.03 41.84
N GLY A 6 20.76 52.24 40.77
CA GLY A 6 20.29 52.52 39.39
C GLY A 6 21.38 52.97 38.42
N CYS A 7 21.20 52.99 37.10
CA CYS A 7 20.22 52.47 36.13
C CYS A 7 20.86 52.74 34.74
N GLY A 8 20.48 52.01 33.69
CA GLY A 8 20.99 52.20 32.33
C GLY A 8 20.51 53.50 31.66
N VAL A 9 21.23 53.96 30.63
CA VAL A 9 20.81 55.05 29.74
C VAL A 9 21.14 54.72 28.28
N LEU A 10 20.10 54.84 27.45
CA LEU A 10 20.03 54.81 25.99
C LEU A 10 20.50 56.15 25.40
N ILE A 11 21.34 56.15 24.36
CA ILE A 11 21.81 57.36 23.67
C ILE A 11 21.01 57.55 22.37
N LEU A 12 20.27 58.66 22.28
CA LEU A 12 19.59 59.18 21.09
C LEU A 12 20.17 60.58 20.80
N ILE A 13 20.80 60.78 19.64
CA ILE A 13 21.32 62.08 19.22
C ILE A 13 20.52 62.58 18.01
N ARG A 14 19.88 63.75 18.15
CA ARG A 14 19.41 64.63 17.06
C ARG A 14 20.00 66.03 17.29
N HIS A 15 20.48 66.67 16.24
CA HIS A 15 20.66 68.14 16.13
C HIS A 15 20.65 68.55 14.62
N PRO A 16 20.50 69.85 14.24
CA PRO A 16 19.43 70.33 13.35
C PRO A 16 19.96 71.18 12.15
N TYR A 17 19.08 71.45 11.18
CA TYR A 17 18.96 72.63 10.26
C TYR A 17 20.21 73.29 9.59
N ASP A 18 20.20 73.87 8.37
CA ASP A 18 19.15 74.46 7.53
C ASP A 18 19.61 74.42 6.04
N ARG A 19 18.66 74.21 5.13
CA ARG A 19 18.80 74.22 3.67
C ARG A 19 17.98 75.38 3.11
N ARG A 20 18.61 76.49 2.74
CA ARG A 20 17.98 77.49 1.88
C ARG A 20 18.93 77.94 0.77
N ASN A 21 18.44 77.82 -0.47
CA ASN A 21 18.97 78.40 -1.72
C ASN A 21 20.03 77.66 -2.58
N TRP A 22 20.10 76.32 -2.53
CA TRP A 22 20.83 75.54 -3.57
C TRP A 22 19.92 74.91 -4.66
N LYS A 23 18.64 74.64 -4.34
CA LYS A 23 17.78 73.80 -5.20
C LYS A 23 17.31 74.45 -6.52
N SER A 24 17.14 75.78 -6.61
CA SER A 24 16.51 76.35 -7.82
C SER A 24 17.45 76.48 -9.03
N LYS A 25 18.78 76.51 -8.83
CA LYS A 25 19.76 76.62 -9.94
C LYS A 25 20.22 75.27 -10.49
N VAL A 26 20.06 74.18 -9.73
CA VAL A 26 20.44 72.82 -10.17
C VAL A 26 19.29 72.14 -10.95
N ASP A 27 18.04 72.40 -10.59
CA ASP A 27 16.87 71.76 -11.24
C ASP A 27 16.61 72.21 -12.68
N GLN A 28 17.08 73.40 -13.11
CA GLN A 28 16.93 73.85 -14.50
C GLN A 28 17.96 73.25 -15.47
N ARG A 29 19.08 72.69 -14.97
CA ARG A 29 20.13 72.04 -15.78
C ARG A 29 20.04 70.51 -15.82
N ILE A 30 19.29 69.88 -14.90
CA ILE A 30 19.18 68.40 -14.82
C ILE A 30 17.92 67.85 -15.54
N LYS A 31 16.90 68.69 -15.79
CA LYS A 31 15.65 68.26 -16.47
C LYS A 31 15.84 67.65 -17.87
N PRO A 32 16.74 68.15 -18.76
CA PRO A 32 16.96 67.52 -20.06
C PRO A 32 17.69 66.18 -19.93
N ILE A 33 18.58 66.03 -18.94
CA ILE A 33 19.40 64.83 -18.70
C ILE A 33 18.56 63.70 -18.08
N ARG A 34 17.59 64.01 -17.21
CA ARG A 34 16.63 63.02 -16.68
C ARG A 34 15.72 62.44 -17.76
N ARG A 35 15.26 63.26 -18.72
CA ARG A 35 14.42 62.80 -19.84
C ARG A 35 15.16 61.85 -20.79
N LEU A 36 16.46 62.09 -21.01
CA LEU A 36 17.32 61.21 -21.81
C LEU A 36 17.59 59.88 -21.07
N LEU A 37 17.83 59.92 -19.77
CA LEU A 37 18.04 58.73 -18.92
C LEU A 37 16.76 57.89 -18.75
N GLU A 38 15.57 58.49 -18.69
CA GLU A 38 14.29 57.76 -18.67
C GLU A 38 14.01 57.06 -20.00
N THR A 39 14.35 57.68 -21.13
CA THR A 39 14.17 57.10 -22.47
C THR A 39 15.14 55.94 -22.72
N VAL A 40 16.42 56.09 -22.31
CA VAL A 40 17.41 54.99 -22.38
C VAL A 40 17.09 53.88 -21.38
N SER A 41 16.58 54.19 -20.19
CA SER A 41 16.14 53.19 -19.20
C SER A 41 14.88 52.44 -19.65
N ALA A 42 14.00 53.06 -20.43
CA ALA A 42 12.83 52.40 -21.04
C ALA A 42 13.23 51.47 -22.19
N VAL A 43 14.15 51.88 -23.07
CA VAL A 43 14.64 51.04 -24.18
C VAL A 43 15.50 49.88 -23.67
N VAL A 44 16.34 50.09 -22.65
CA VAL A 44 17.12 49.01 -22.02
C VAL A 44 16.22 48.06 -21.22
N ARG A 45 15.12 48.54 -20.62
CA ARG A 45 14.09 47.65 -20.02
C ARG A 45 13.32 46.86 -21.07
N ASP A 46 12.99 47.44 -22.23
CA ASP A 46 12.23 46.74 -23.27
C ASP A 46 13.08 45.70 -24.04
N VAL A 47 14.38 45.97 -24.22
CA VAL A 47 15.34 45.01 -24.80
C VAL A 47 15.75 43.92 -23.80
N ALA A 48 15.88 44.23 -22.50
CA ALA A 48 16.09 43.23 -21.45
C ALA A 48 14.83 42.38 -21.16
N HIS A 49 13.62 42.92 -21.38
CA HIS A 49 12.36 42.17 -21.23
C HIS A 49 11.93 41.37 -22.47
N ARG A 50 12.48 41.64 -23.66
CA ARG A 50 12.24 40.84 -24.88
C ARG A 50 13.23 39.68 -25.08
N GLY A 51 14.30 39.61 -24.29
CA GLY A 51 15.29 38.53 -24.35
C GLY A 51 15.20 37.44 -23.28
N SER A 52 14.26 37.52 -22.32
CA SER A 52 14.23 36.56 -21.18
C SER A 52 12.84 36.10 -20.71
N ARG A 53 11.80 36.27 -21.54
CA ARG A 53 10.44 35.77 -21.25
C ARG A 53 9.90 34.85 -22.35
N GLN A 54 10.71 33.94 -22.87
CA GLN A 54 10.19 32.59 -23.01
C GLN A 54 10.19 32.02 -21.60
N LYS A 55 9.03 32.10 -20.93
CA LYS A 55 8.73 31.11 -19.91
C LYS A 55 8.90 29.77 -20.61
N ARG A 56 10.05 29.12 -20.46
CA ARG A 56 10.04 27.67 -20.32
C ARG A 56 9.07 27.47 -19.17
N LYS A 57 7.80 27.18 -19.50
CA LYS A 57 7.04 26.27 -18.67
C LYS A 57 7.96 25.05 -18.64
N ILE A 58 8.83 24.99 -17.65
CA ILE A 58 9.17 23.73 -17.05
C ILE A 58 7.82 23.33 -16.47
N GLY A 59 6.96 22.75 -17.32
CA GLY A 59 6.04 21.76 -16.82
C GLY A 59 7.00 20.76 -16.24
N VAL A 60 7.21 20.85 -14.94
CA VAL A 60 7.41 19.63 -14.19
C VAL A 60 6.13 18.88 -14.54
N PHE A 61 6.24 17.96 -15.49
CA PHE A 61 5.37 16.81 -15.39
C PHE A 61 5.75 16.29 -14.00
N GLU A 62 4.94 16.61 -13.00
CA GLU A 62 4.72 15.61 -11.98
C GLU A 62 4.35 14.39 -12.81
N GLU A 63 5.24 13.42 -12.83
CA GLU A 63 4.81 12.07 -13.15
C GLU A 63 3.62 11.89 -12.23
N MET A 64 2.40 11.86 -12.79
CA MET A 64 1.30 11.39 -11.99
C MET A 64 1.79 10.03 -11.53
N GLU A 65 1.88 9.86 -10.20
CA GLU A 65 1.81 8.54 -9.59
C GLU A 65 0.84 7.75 -10.47
N PRO A 66 1.26 6.59 -11.03
CA PRO A 66 0.36 5.77 -11.81
C PRO A 66 -0.96 5.72 -11.06
N ARG A 67 -2.08 5.84 -11.76
CA ARG A 67 -3.35 5.48 -11.14
C ARG A 67 -3.24 3.99 -10.82
N THR A 68 -2.74 3.67 -9.64
CA THR A 68 -2.83 2.36 -9.02
C THR A 68 -4.29 2.22 -8.71
N MET A 69 -5.03 1.75 -9.72
CA MET A 69 -6.28 1.07 -9.45
C MET A 69 -5.92 0.04 -8.37
N LEU A 70 -6.60 0.12 -7.22
CA LEU A 70 -6.39 -0.80 -6.10
C LEU A 70 -6.66 -2.28 -6.49
N ALA A 71 -7.09 -2.51 -7.73
CA ALA A 71 -7.32 -3.78 -8.36
C ALA A 71 -6.52 -3.87 -9.67
N ALA A 72 -5.97 -5.06 -9.94
CA ALA A 72 -5.33 -5.41 -11.21
C ALA A 72 -6.29 -5.21 -12.40
N ASP A 73 -5.73 -4.94 -13.59
CA ASP A 73 -6.51 -4.95 -14.83
C ASP A 73 -7.09 -6.35 -15.09
N LEU A 74 -8.21 -6.41 -15.80
CA LEU A 74 -8.84 -7.69 -16.14
C LEU A 74 -7.89 -8.50 -17.03
N LEU A 75 -7.56 -9.73 -16.63
CA LEU A 75 -6.87 -10.68 -17.50
C LEU A 75 -7.78 -11.03 -18.66
N SER A 76 -7.24 -11.03 -19.88
CA SER A 76 -7.89 -11.47 -21.10
C SER A 76 -6.95 -12.42 -21.82
N VAL A 77 -7.31 -13.70 -21.91
CA VAL A 77 -6.51 -14.75 -22.57
C VAL A 77 -7.31 -15.36 -23.70
N GLY A 78 -6.62 -15.73 -24.77
CA GLY A 78 -7.22 -16.34 -25.93
C GLY A 78 -6.33 -17.39 -26.56
N ALA A 79 -6.98 -18.34 -27.22
CA ALA A 79 -6.35 -19.31 -28.07
C ALA A 79 -7.11 -19.46 -29.39
N VAL A 80 -6.39 -19.71 -30.48
CA VAL A 80 -6.98 -19.99 -31.81
C VAL A 80 -6.33 -21.24 -32.38
N TYR A 81 -7.16 -22.24 -32.70
CA TYR A 81 -6.79 -23.43 -33.45
C TYR A 81 -6.97 -23.17 -34.94
N ILE A 82 -6.05 -23.66 -35.77
CA ILE A 82 -5.99 -23.46 -37.21
C ILE A 82 -5.57 -24.76 -37.89
N GLU A 83 -6.50 -25.32 -38.65
CA GLU A 83 -6.30 -26.43 -39.56
C GLU A 83 -5.73 -25.93 -40.89
N GLN A 84 -4.52 -26.36 -41.24
CA GLN A 84 -3.80 -25.88 -42.42
C GLN A 84 -4.01 -26.75 -43.66
N ASP A 85 -4.42 -27.99 -43.47
CA ASP A 85 -4.40 -29.00 -44.49
C ASP A 85 -5.69 -29.06 -45.34
N LEU A 86 -5.49 -29.42 -46.61
CA LEU A 86 -6.51 -29.43 -47.66
C LEU A 86 -6.53 -30.80 -48.33
N GLY A 87 -6.94 -31.83 -47.57
CA GLY A 87 -7.16 -33.18 -48.07
C GLY A 87 -5.93 -34.08 -48.08
N SER A 88 -4.88 -33.69 -47.36
CA SER A 88 -3.75 -34.54 -46.95
C SER A 88 -3.47 -34.25 -45.49
N ASP A 89 -3.03 -35.22 -44.73
CA ASP A 89 -2.52 -35.02 -43.37
C ASP A 89 -0.99 -35.05 -43.40
N ALA A 90 -0.41 -33.91 -43.81
CA ALA A 90 1.01 -33.77 -44.07
C ALA A 90 1.67 -32.65 -43.26
N LEU A 91 0.87 -31.75 -42.68
CA LEU A 91 1.28 -30.61 -41.89
C LEU A 91 0.48 -30.59 -40.59
N GLY A 92 1.19 -30.55 -39.46
CA GLY A 92 0.50 -30.44 -38.18
C GLY A 92 -0.28 -29.13 -38.06
N ASP A 93 -1.38 -29.19 -37.32
CA ASP A 93 -2.21 -28.05 -36.98
C ASP A 93 -1.48 -27.01 -36.16
N THR A 94 -1.96 -25.77 -36.24
CA THR A 94 -1.39 -24.66 -35.48
C THR A 94 -2.34 -24.19 -34.38
N ILE A 95 -1.79 -23.96 -33.19
CA ILE A 95 -2.50 -23.29 -32.10
C ILE A 95 -1.74 -22.06 -31.66
N GLU A 96 -2.43 -20.91 -31.69
CA GLU A 96 -1.92 -19.63 -31.23
C GLU A 96 -2.45 -19.33 -29.83
N PHE A 97 -1.61 -18.78 -28.95
CA PHE A 97 -2.00 -18.33 -27.61
C PHE A 97 -1.49 -16.91 -27.35
N SER A 98 -2.29 -16.09 -26.68
CA SER A 98 -1.89 -14.77 -26.20
C SER A 98 -2.75 -14.34 -25.01
N PHE A 99 -2.23 -13.44 -24.18
CA PHE A 99 -3.03 -12.79 -23.14
C PHE A 99 -2.62 -11.32 -22.95
N THR A 100 -3.51 -10.54 -22.35
CA THR A 100 -3.27 -9.16 -21.93
C THR A 100 -3.90 -8.88 -20.56
N GLY A 101 -3.52 -7.77 -19.93
CA GLY A 101 -4.06 -7.35 -18.64
C GLY A 101 -3.43 -8.09 -17.46
N GLY A 102 -4.12 -8.07 -16.32
CA GLY A 102 -3.62 -8.61 -15.06
C GLY A 102 -2.84 -7.62 -14.21
N ALA A 103 -2.34 -8.12 -13.08
CA ALA A 103 -1.44 -7.41 -12.19
C ALA A 103 -0.08 -7.19 -12.86
N GLU A 104 0.70 -6.25 -12.33
CA GLU A 104 2.08 -6.06 -12.74
C GLU A 104 2.87 -7.38 -12.60
N GLN A 105 3.70 -7.70 -13.61
CA GLN A 105 4.47 -8.94 -13.68
C GLN A 105 3.63 -10.23 -13.65
N THR A 106 2.37 -10.18 -14.09
CA THR A 106 1.59 -11.42 -14.29
C THR A 106 2.21 -12.29 -15.38
N GLU A 107 2.47 -13.54 -15.03
CA GLU A 107 3.04 -14.58 -15.88
C GLU A 107 2.00 -15.68 -16.14
N LEU A 108 1.78 -16.06 -17.41
CA LEU A 108 1.05 -17.28 -17.75
C LEU A 108 1.97 -18.46 -17.51
N ARG A 109 1.58 -19.35 -16.60
CA ARG A 109 2.40 -20.48 -16.13
C ARG A 109 2.02 -21.80 -16.77
N GLN A 110 0.75 -21.98 -17.11
CA GLN A 110 0.26 -23.25 -17.64
C GLN A 110 -0.93 -23.04 -18.56
N ILE A 111 -0.94 -23.79 -19.65
CA ILE A 111 -2.08 -23.97 -20.54
C ILE A 111 -2.44 -25.45 -20.53
N ILE A 112 -3.72 -25.77 -20.42
CA ILE A 112 -4.25 -27.13 -20.58
C ILE A 112 -5.32 -27.07 -21.66
N LEU A 113 -5.18 -27.93 -22.67
CA LEU A 113 -6.25 -28.25 -23.61
C LEU A 113 -6.80 -29.63 -23.28
N SER A 114 -8.11 -29.73 -23.07
CA SER A 114 -8.83 -31.00 -22.86
C SER A 114 -9.83 -31.20 -23.97
N THR A 115 -9.72 -32.33 -24.66
CA THR A 115 -10.48 -32.66 -25.87
C THR A 115 -11.56 -33.73 -25.62
N ASP A 116 -11.57 -34.33 -24.42
CA ASP A 116 -12.65 -35.18 -23.90
C ASP A 116 -13.87 -34.30 -23.57
N ARG A 117 -14.90 -34.35 -24.42
CA ARG A 117 -16.02 -33.39 -24.42
C ARG A 117 -17.38 -34.00 -24.11
N VAL A 118 -17.63 -35.25 -24.49
CA VAL A 118 -18.99 -35.81 -24.54
C VAL A 118 -19.22 -36.81 -23.42
N ILE A 119 -18.39 -37.84 -23.34
CA ILE A 119 -18.48 -38.93 -22.38
C ILE A 119 -17.09 -39.11 -21.82
N PRO A 120 -16.90 -39.21 -20.49
CA PRO A 120 -15.56 -39.40 -19.93
C PRO A 120 -14.82 -40.58 -20.56
N GLY A 121 -13.62 -40.30 -21.08
CA GLY A 121 -12.83 -41.22 -21.89
C GLY A 121 -13.07 -41.05 -23.39
N LEU A 122 -12.23 -41.68 -24.20
CA LEU A 122 -12.29 -41.53 -25.67
C LEU A 122 -13.68 -41.92 -26.21
N SER A 123 -14.28 -41.02 -27.00
CA SER A 123 -15.62 -41.16 -27.57
C SER A 123 -15.74 -40.41 -28.91
N ALA A 124 -16.82 -40.67 -29.64
CA ALA A 124 -17.06 -39.99 -30.91
C ALA A 124 -17.31 -38.47 -30.69
N GLY A 125 -16.63 -37.64 -31.49
CA GLY A 125 -16.62 -36.17 -31.38
C GLY A 125 -15.55 -35.61 -30.43
N ASP A 126 -14.74 -36.48 -29.81
CA ASP A 126 -13.48 -36.06 -29.21
C ASP A 126 -12.42 -35.88 -30.30
N VAL A 127 -11.37 -35.13 -29.98
CA VAL A 127 -10.17 -35.05 -30.85
C VAL A 127 -8.98 -35.62 -30.10
N VAL A 128 -8.01 -36.19 -30.80
CA VAL A 128 -6.79 -36.76 -30.21
C VAL A 128 -5.56 -36.07 -30.77
N PHE A 129 -4.51 -35.98 -29.94
CA PHE A 129 -3.22 -35.48 -30.38
C PHE A 129 -2.36 -36.63 -30.91
N ASP A 130 -2.19 -36.75 -32.23
CA ASP A 130 -1.27 -37.71 -32.86
C ASP A 130 0.12 -37.06 -32.98
N VAL A 131 1.03 -37.39 -32.07
CA VAL A 131 2.36 -36.75 -32.03
C VAL A 131 3.48 -37.72 -32.37
N ALA A 132 3.17 -38.98 -32.68
CA ALA A 132 4.15 -39.99 -33.03
C ALA A 132 3.57 -41.12 -33.89
N PRO A 133 4.35 -41.67 -34.83
CA PRO A 133 3.86 -42.73 -35.70
C PRO A 133 3.56 -44.02 -34.94
N GLY A 134 2.45 -44.67 -35.32
CA GLY A 134 2.10 -46.03 -34.89
C GLY A 134 1.24 -46.12 -33.63
N GLY A 135 0.75 -44.99 -33.11
CA GLY A 135 -0.27 -44.95 -32.07
C GLY A 135 -1.67 -44.66 -32.60
N LEU A 136 -2.48 -44.03 -31.76
CA LEU A 136 -3.86 -43.67 -32.09
C LEU A 136 -3.86 -42.34 -32.86
N GLY A 137 -4.24 -42.43 -34.13
CA GLY A 137 -4.30 -41.34 -35.09
C GLY A 137 -4.43 -41.90 -36.52
N ALA A 138 -4.89 -41.11 -37.46
CA ALA A 138 -5.16 -41.52 -38.83
C ALA A 138 -4.11 -40.93 -39.79
N ASP A 139 -3.78 -41.69 -40.85
CA ASP A 139 -2.83 -41.29 -41.89
C ASP A 139 -1.40 -40.91 -41.40
N GLY A 140 -1.19 -39.64 -41.06
CA GLY A 140 0.07 -39.00 -40.71
C GLY A 140 0.34 -38.99 -39.20
N SER A 141 1.27 -38.12 -38.79
CA SER A 141 1.55 -37.79 -37.38
C SER A 141 2.48 -36.57 -37.37
N SER A 142 2.27 -35.63 -36.46
CA SER A 142 3.09 -34.43 -36.34
C SER A 142 3.47 -34.14 -34.89
N ALA A 143 4.77 -34.28 -34.60
CA ALA A 143 5.29 -34.04 -33.26
C ALA A 143 5.09 -32.58 -32.84
N PHE A 144 4.84 -32.37 -31.55
CA PHE A 144 4.75 -31.03 -30.97
C PHE A 144 5.99 -30.19 -31.29
N ALA A 145 5.78 -29.00 -31.87
CA ALA A 145 6.81 -28.03 -32.19
C ALA A 145 6.40 -26.63 -31.76
N VAL A 146 7.36 -25.83 -31.30
CA VAL A 146 7.16 -24.40 -31.03
C VAL A 146 7.58 -23.61 -32.27
N LEU A 147 6.62 -22.99 -32.95
CA LEU A 147 6.85 -22.20 -34.17
C LEU A 147 7.23 -20.75 -33.84
N GLN A 148 6.63 -20.18 -32.81
CA GLN A 148 6.90 -18.82 -32.36
C GLN A 148 6.78 -18.73 -30.84
N LYS A 149 7.70 -18.03 -30.20
CA LYS A 149 7.61 -17.65 -28.79
C LYS A 149 8.42 -16.37 -28.54
N PRO A 150 8.17 -15.64 -27.44
CA PRO A 150 9.07 -14.59 -27.00
C PRO A 150 10.47 -15.13 -26.66
N ALA A 151 11.47 -14.25 -26.72
CA ALA A 151 12.87 -14.63 -26.58
C ALA A 151 13.17 -15.28 -25.21
N ILE A 152 12.62 -14.70 -24.14
CA ILE A 152 12.85 -15.14 -22.75
C ILE A 152 11.95 -16.30 -22.32
N THR A 153 10.95 -16.66 -23.12
CA THR A 153 9.97 -17.69 -22.73
C THR A 153 10.55 -19.09 -22.86
N THR A 154 10.37 -19.93 -21.86
CA THR A 154 10.58 -21.38 -21.93
C THR A 154 9.25 -22.09 -22.08
N VAL A 155 9.20 -23.12 -22.92
CA VAL A 155 7.99 -23.91 -23.21
C VAL A 155 8.32 -25.38 -22.97
N PHE A 156 7.55 -26.04 -22.13
CA PHE A 156 7.63 -27.48 -21.89
C PHE A 156 6.26 -28.10 -22.13
N SER A 157 6.17 -28.95 -23.15
CA SER A 157 4.93 -29.66 -23.50
C SER A 157 4.85 -31.01 -22.82
N HIS A 158 3.66 -31.33 -22.34
CA HIS A 158 3.23 -32.64 -21.87
C HIS A 158 2.03 -33.06 -22.72
N VAL A 159 2.33 -33.72 -23.84
CA VAL A 159 1.35 -34.33 -24.74
C VAL A 159 1.84 -35.75 -25.02
N LEU A 160 0.94 -36.71 -24.87
CA LEU A 160 1.20 -38.09 -25.23
C LEU A 160 0.50 -38.38 -26.54
N ASP A 161 1.10 -39.27 -27.30
CA ASP A 161 0.52 -39.77 -28.53
C ASP A 161 -0.84 -40.45 -28.28
N GLY A 162 -1.86 -40.06 -29.06
CA GLY A 162 -3.24 -40.52 -28.93
C GLY A 162 -3.99 -39.97 -27.71
N SER A 163 -3.46 -38.96 -27.02
CA SER A 163 -4.09 -38.43 -25.82
C SER A 163 -5.19 -37.41 -26.11
N THR A 164 -6.13 -37.27 -25.19
CA THR A 164 -7.18 -36.24 -25.21
C THR A 164 -6.83 -35.01 -24.37
N GLN A 165 -5.54 -34.85 -24.03
CA GLN A 165 -5.08 -33.74 -23.22
C GLN A 165 -3.65 -33.33 -23.57
N MET A 166 -3.46 -32.02 -23.74
CA MET A 166 -2.14 -31.41 -23.84
C MET A 166 -1.99 -30.40 -22.70
N THR A 167 -0.87 -30.45 -22.00
CA THR A 167 -0.44 -29.40 -21.06
C THR A 167 0.82 -28.72 -21.58
N ILE A 168 0.89 -27.40 -21.47
CA ILE A 168 2.07 -26.60 -21.77
C ILE A 168 2.44 -25.82 -20.51
N ASP A 169 3.58 -26.14 -19.92
CA ASP A 169 4.17 -25.38 -18.84
C ASP A 169 5.08 -24.28 -19.42
N LEU A 170 4.88 -23.06 -18.92
CA LEU A 170 5.52 -21.85 -19.41
C LEU A 170 6.32 -21.17 -18.30
N SER A 171 7.39 -20.50 -18.71
CA SER A 171 7.99 -19.43 -17.91
C SER A 171 8.47 -18.31 -18.81
N GLY A 172 8.40 -17.07 -18.35
CA GLY A 172 8.72 -15.86 -19.09
C GLY A 172 7.69 -15.52 -20.16
N PHE A 173 6.41 -15.88 -19.99
CA PHE A 173 5.31 -15.49 -20.88
C PHE A 173 4.45 -14.42 -20.19
N TYR A 174 4.51 -13.19 -20.67
CA TYR A 174 3.92 -12.01 -20.04
C TYR A 174 2.85 -11.36 -20.94
N THR A 175 2.15 -10.36 -20.40
CA THR A 175 1.11 -9.63 -21.12
C THR A 175 1.58 -9.13 -22.49
N GLY A 176 0.80 -9.38 -23.53
CA GLY A 176 1.07 -9.02 -24.92
C GLY A 176 1.91 -10.04 -25.70
N ASP A 177 2.46 -11.06 -25.05
CA ASP A 177 3.23 -12.10 -25.72
C ASP A 177 2.34 -13.01 -26.58
N LYS A 178 2.95 -13.63 -27.59
CA LYS A 178 2.31 -14.62 -28.47
C LYS A 178 3.14 -15.90 -28.54
N LEU A 179 2.48 -17.03 -28.31
CA LEU A 179 3.01 -18.38 -28.51
C LEU A 179 2.28 -19.00 -29.69
N VAL A 180 3.02 -19.65 -30.59
CA VAL A 180 2.47 -20.44 -31.68
C VAL A 180 3.13 -21.81 -31.62
N VAL A 181 2.31 -22.85 -31.54
CA VAL A 181 2.76 -24.25 -31.52
C VAL A 181 2.11 -24.99 -32.68
N SER A 182 2.71 -26.10 -33.08
CA SER A 182 2.09 -27.04 -33.99
C SER A 182 2.17 -28.47 -33.50
N LEU A 183 1.18 -29.27 -33.85
CA LEU A 183 1.05 -30.70 -33.59
C LEU A 183 -0.14 -31.24 -34.40
N ASP A 184 -0.22 -32.54 -34.58
CA ASP A 184 -1.36 -33.14 -35.25
C ASP A 184 -2.58 -33.28 -34.34
N VAL A 185 -3.76 -33.11 -34.93
CA VAL A 185 -5.04 -33.29 -34.26
C VAL A 185 -6.00 -34.04 -35.17
N ASP A 186 -6.44 -35.21 -34.72
CA ASP A 186 -7.40 -36.04 -35.44
C ASP A 186 -8.74 -36.06 -34.72
N GLU A 187 -9.84 -36.06 -35.46
CA GLU A 187 -11.17 -36.24 -34.89
C GLU A 187 -11.55 -37.71 -34.80
N VAL A 188 -12.15 -38.11 -33.69
CA VAL A 188 -12.78 -39.42 -33.57
C VAL A 188 -14.20 -39.37 -34.14
N GLU A 189 -14.39 -39.75 -35.41
CA GLU A 189 -15.74 -39.86 -36.01
C GLU A 189 -16.50 -41.08 -35.48
N PHE A 190 -15.82 -42.23 -35.41
CA PHE A 190 -16.40 -43.50 -35.01
C PHE A 190 -15.52 -44.22 -34.00
N PHE A 191 -16.07 -44.44 -32.81
CA PHE A 191 -15.40 -45.19 -31.74
C PHE A 191 -16.24 -46.35 -31.23
N SER A 192 -15.58 -47.49 -31.01
CA SER A 192 -16.14 -48.64 -30.31
C SER A 192 -15.24 -49.04 -29.16
N PRO A 193 -15.71 -49.00 -27.89
CA PRO A 193 -14.91 -49.40 -26.74
C PRO A 193 -14.62 -50.92 -26.69
N TYR A 194 -15.19 -51.70 -27.62
CA TYR A 194 -14.97 -53.13 -27.75
C TYR A 194 -13.99 -53.50 -28.87
N GLU A 195 -13.52 -52.52 -29.64
CA GLU A 195 -12.48 -52.74 -30.65
C GLU A 195 -11.10 -52.62 -30.01
N SER A 196 -10.17 -53.50 -30.40
CA SER A 196 -8.80 -53.54 -29.87
C SER A 196 -7.74 -53.57 -30.97
N GLU A 197 -8.12 -53.79 -32.22
CA GLU A 197 -7.21 -53.72 -33.36
C GLU A 197 -6.99 -52.26 -33.76
N LEU A 198 -5.78 -51.74 -33.53
CA LEU A 198 -5.45 -50.34 -33.72
C LEU A 198 -5.79 -49.83 -35.13
N ASP A 199 -5.45 -50.59 -36.18
CA ASP A 199 -5.77 -50.22 -37.56
C ASP A 199 -7.28 -50.00 -37.79
N ARG A 200 -8.13 -50.76 -37.09
CA ARG A 200 -9.60 -50.61 -37.19
C ARG A 200 -10.10 -49.43 -36.36
N ILE A 201 -9.45 -49.14 -35.23
CA ILE A 201 -9.73 -47.93 -34.44
C ILE A 201 -9.37 -46.70 -35.27
N ASN A 202 -8.14 -46.63 -35.78
CA ASN A 202 -7.63 -45.51 -36.58
C ASN A 202 -8.44 -45.30 -37.88
N SER A 203 -9.03 -46.37 -38.46
CA SER A 203 -9.95 -46.22 -39.61
C SER A 203 -11.27 -45.48 -39.30
N GLY A 204 -11.55 -45.22 -38.03
CA GLY A 204 -12.68 -44.42 -37.57
C GLY A 204 -12.31 -42.99 -37.14
N LEU A 205 -11.06 -42.56 -37.36
CA LEU A 205 -10.62 -41.19 -37.13
C LEU A 205 -10.58 -40.42 -38.45
N ASP A 206 -10.94 -39.14 -38.42
CA ASP A 206 -10.70 -38.18 -39.51
C ASP A 206 -9.35 -37.50 -39.24
N PRO A 207 -8.35 -37.65 -40.14
CA PRO A 207 -7.04 -37.04 -40.00
C PRO A 207 -7.04 -35.52 -40.25
N ILE A 208 -8.19 -34.91 -40.49
CA ILE A 208 -8.34 -33.47 -40.65
C ILE A 208 -9.39 -32.99 -39.66
N THR A 209 -8.96 -32.25 -38.64
CA THR A 209 -9.90 -31.69 -37.67
C THR A 209 -10.33 -30.29 -38.09
N SER A 210 -11.55 -30.13 -38.59
CA SER A 210 -12.08 -28.81 -38.90
C SER A 210 -12.29 -27.95 -37.63
N GLY A 211 -12.45 -26.63 -37.80
CA GLY A 211 -12.82 -25.75 -36.69
C GLY A 211 -14.21 -26.06 -36.10
N VAL A 212 -15.09 -26.72 -36.86
CA VAL A 212 -16.39 -27.20 -36.36
C VAL A 212 -16.20 -28.42 -35.45
N GLU A 213 -15.21 -29.25 -35.74
CA GLU A 213 -14.90 -30.47 -34.98
C GLU A 213 -13.98 -30.14 -33.80
N PHE A 214 -13.16 -29.09 -33.90
CA PHE A 214 -12.33 -28.60 -32.79
C PHE A 214 -13.14 -27.80 -31.73
N GLN A 215 -14.34 -27.33 -32.06
CA GLN A 215 -15.15 -26.58 -31.10
C GLN A 215 -15.53 -27.45 -29.88
N GLY A 216 -15.70 -26.82 -28.73
CA GLY A 216 -15.98 -27.48 -27.46
C GLY A 216 -14.74 -27.99 -26.72
N VAL A 217 -13.53 -28.00 -27.34
CA VAL A 217 -12.27 -28.22 -26.58
C VAL A 217 -12.22 -27.22 -25.45
N SER A 218 -11.84 -27.67 -24.26
CA SER A 218 -11.65 -26.80 -23.12
C SER A 218 -10.24 -26.25 -23.11
N LEU A 219 -10.12 -24.94 -23.05
CA LEU A 219 -8.91 -24.21 -22.67
C LEU A 219 -8.95 -23.94 -21.16
N SER A 220 -7.87 -24.24 -20.46
CA SER A 220 -7.60 -23.72 -19.12
C SER A 220 -6.24 -23.03 -19.10
N ALA A 221 -6.18 -21.84 -18.50
CA ALA A 221 -4.97 -21.03 -18.39
C ALA A 221 -4.75 -20.62 -16.93
N SER A 222 -3.54 -20.82 -16.41
CA SER A 222 -3.18 -20.51 -15.03
C SER A 222 -2.06 -19.46 -14.97
N PHE A 223 -2.26 -18.47 -14.12
CA PHE A 223 -1.44 -17.27 -13.99
C PHE A 223 -0.93 -17.10 -12.57
N THR A 224 0.26 -16.52 -12.44
CA THR A 224 0.82 -16.08 -11.15
C THR A 224 1.28 -14.63 -11.25
N ALA A 225 1.23 -13.90 -10.13
CA ALA A 225 1.76 -12.54 -10.05
C ALA A 225 2.23 -12.24 -8.61
N PRO A 226 3.32 -11.47 -8.43
CA PRO A 226 3.79 -11.07 -7.11
C PRO A 226 2.68 -10.37 -6.30
N GLY A 227 2.41 -10.86 -5.09
CA GLY A 227 1.42 -10.27 -4.20
C GLY A 227 -0.03 -10.63 -4.52
N PHE A 228 -0.31 -11.56 -5.45
CA PHE A 228 -1.65 -12.03 -5.77
C PHE A 228 -1.78 -13.54 -5.55
N TYR A 229 -3.01 -14.01 -5.36
CA TYR A 229 -3.30 -15.45 -5.47
C TYR A 229 -3.16 -15.90 -6.93
N ASP A 230 -2.72 -17.13 -7.14
CA ASP A 230 -2.72 -17.75 -8.47
C ASP A 230 -4.16 -17.75 -9.04
N GLN A 231 -4.27 -17.42 -10.32
CA GLN A 231 -5.55 -17.27 -11.00
C GLN A 231 -5.64 -18.28 -12.14
N SER A 232 -6.72 -19.05 -12.18
CA SER A 232 -7.06 -19.87 -13.35
C SER A 232 -8.33 -19.38 -14.02
N VAL A 233 -8.37 -19.45 -15.34
CA VAL A 233 -9.54 -19.16 -16.16
C VAL A 233 -9.71 -20.26 -17.20
N SER A 234 -10.94 -20.45 -17.66
CA SER A 234 -11.25 -21.46 -18.65
C SER A 234 -12.24 -20.94 -19.67
N ALA A 235 -12.15 -21.47 -20.90
CA ALA A 235 -13.07 -21.20 -21.99
C ALA A 235 -13.21 -22.45 -22.87
N GLN A 236 -14.18 -22.42 -23.78
CA GLN A 236 -14.29 -23.43 -24.82
C GLN A 236 -13.99 -22.81 -26.18
N PHE A 237 -13.41 -23.61 -27.06
CA PHE A 237 -13.23 -23.24 -28.45
C PHE A 237 -14.59 -23.19 -29.15
N TRP A 238 -14.82 -22.16 -29.95
CA TRP A 238 -16.01 -22.01 -30.78
C TRP A 238 -15.62 -21.71 -32.21
N ASN A 239 -16.32 -22.30 -33.18
CA ASN A 239 -16.31 -21.80 -34.54
C ASN A 239 -16.99 -20.42 -34.57
N LYS A 240 -16.58 -19.51 -35.46
CA LYS A 240 -17.11 -18.12 -35.58
C LYS A 240 -16.89 -17.25 -34.34
N TYR A 241 -15.64 -17.18 -33.88
CA TYR A 241 -15.22 -16.48 -32.65
C TYR A 241 -14.78 -15.01 -32.86
N ASP A 242 -14.97 -14.44 -34.05
CA ASP A 242 -14.47 -13.10 -34.39
C ASP A 242 -14.99 -11.99 -33.46
N ALA A 243 -16.20 -12.14 -32.92
CA ALA A 243 -16.78 -11.16 -32.00
C ALA A 243 -16.02 -11.15 -30.66
N GLU A 244 -15.69 -12.32 -30.14
CA GLU A 244 -14.91 -12.54 -28.95
C GLU A 244 -13.46 -12.09 -29.16
N LEU A 245 -12.85 -12.44 -30.30
CA LEU A 245 -11.51 -11.97 -30.67
C LEU A 245 -11.46 -10.44 -30.70
N SER A 246 -12.40 -9.79 -31.39
CA SER A 246 -12.48 -8.33 -31.47
C SER A 246 -12.68 -7.69 -30.10
N SER A 247 -13.44 -8.33 -29.20
CA SER A 247 -13.68 -7.83 -27.84
C SER A 247 -12.46 -8.01 -26.93
N SER A 248 -11.69 -9.08 -27.15
CA SER A 248 -10.49 -9.40 -26.38
C SER A 248 -9.31 -8.47 -26.68
N GLY A 249 -9.23 -7.94 -27.90
CA GLY A 249 -8.11 -7.12 -28.37
C GLY A 249 -6.80 -7.90 -28.59
N LEU A 250 -6.83 -9.23 -28.54
CA LEU A 250 -5.63 -10.08 -28.65
C LEU A 250 -5.13 -10.18 -30.10
N PRO A 251 -3.80 -10.28 -30.32
CA PRO A 251 -3.20 -10.39 -31.65
C PRO A 251 -3.25 -11.82 -32.22
N LEU A 252 -4.43 -12.43 -32.21
CA LEU A 252 -4.68 -13.78 -32.73
C LEU A 252 -5.32 -13.73 -34.11
N THR A 253 -5.17 -14.81 -34.86
CA THR A 253 -5.70 -14.94 -36.22
C THR A 253 -7.25 -14.88 -36.20
N PRO A 254 -7.88 -14.05 -37.05
CA PRO A 254 -9.34 -14.04 -37.22
C PRO A 254 -9.87 -15.30 -37.91
N ASP A 255 -11.15 -15.58 -37.73
CA ASP A 255 -11.82 -16.63 -38.48
C ASP A 255 -11.80 -16.30 -39.98
N TYR A 256 -11.73 -17.34 -40.80
CA TYR A 256 -11.69 -17.24 -42.26
C TYR A 256 -10.55 -16.36 -42.83
N ALA A 257 -9.47 -16.08 -42.08
CA ALA A 257 -8.41 -15.16 -42.51
C ALA A 257 -7.72 -15.53 -43.84
N SER A 258 -7.69 -16.82 -44.19
CA SER A 258 -7.14 -17.35 -45.45
C SER A 258 -8.21 -17.61 -46.53
N GLY A 259 -9.48 -17.26 -46.27
CA GLY A 259 -10.62 -17.60 -47.12
C GLY A 259 -11.05 -19.06 -47.04
N LEU A 260 -10.45 -19.85 -46.15
CA LEU A 260 -10.80 -21.26 -45.92
C LEU A 260 -11.90 -21.35 -44.86
N ARG A 261 -13.02 -21.94 -45.24
CA ARG A 261 -14.21 -22.03 -44.39
C ARG A 261 -14.07 -23.15 -43.36
N ASP A 262 -14.41 -22.86 -42.10
CA ASP A 262 -14.60 -23.82 -41.01
C ASP A 262 -13.27 -24.52 -40.65
N ARG A 263 -12.16 -23.77 -40.74
CA ARG A 263 -10.79 -24.23 -40.45
C ARG A 263 -10.22 -23.69 -39.13
N THR A 264 -10.98 -22.86 -38.43
CA THR A 264 -10.50 -22.27 -37.19
C THR A 264 -11.55 -22.33 -36.10
N ALA A 265 -11.10 -22.41 -34.86
CA ALA A 265 -11.92 -22.26 -33.68
C ALA A 265 -11.15 -21.42 -32.65
N GLY A 266 -11.85 -20.65 -31.83
CA GLY A 266 -11.23 -19.75 -30.86
C GLY A 266 -11.86 -19.84 -29.49
N ALA A 267 -11.04 -19.74 -28.45
CA ALA A 267 -11.45 -19.74 -27.04
C ALA A 267 -10.93 -18.48 -26.37
N PHE A 268 -11.80 -17.76 -25.64
CA PHE A 268 -11.44 -16.52 -24.96
C PHE A 268 -12.00 -16.52 -23.54
N ALA A 269 -11.15 -16.21 -22.57
CA ALA A 269 -11.51 -16.15 -21.16
C ALA A 269 -11.01 -14.86 -20.53
N THR A 270 -11.74 -14.37 -19.53
CA THR A 270 -11.30 -13.25 -18.71
C THR A 270 -11.29 -13.62 -17.23
N GLY A 271 -10.38 -13.03 -16.46
CA GLY A 271 -10.28 -13.28 -15.01
C GLY A 271 -9.81 -12.06 -14.24
N GLN A 272 -10.31 -11.91 -13.01
CA GLN A 272 -9.88 -10.85 -12.11
C GLN A 272 -8.96 -11.45 -11.05
N GLN A 273 -7.69 -11.06 -11.04
CA GLN A 273 -6.75 -11.48 -9.99
C GLN A 273 -7.11 -10.84 -8.65
N SER A 274 -6.99 -11.63 -7.59
CA SER A 274 -7.27 -11.21 -6.21
C SER A 274 -5.95 -10.98 -5.46
N PRO A 275 -5.73 -9.78 -4.87
CA PRO A 275 -4.51 -9.50 -4.13
C PRO A 275 -4.44 -10.32 -2.84
N LEU A 276 -3.22 -10.68 -2.44
CA LEU A 276 -2.96 -11.23 -1.11
C LEU A 276 -3.24 -10.16 -0.04
N PRO A 277 -3.70 -10.59 1.14
CA PRO A 277 -4.04 -9.68 2.22
C PRO A 277 -2.80 -8.93 2.75
N VAL A 278 -3.04 -7.73 3.26
CA VAL A 278 -2.04 -6.92 3.96
C VAL A 278 -2.05 -7.23 5.46
N VAL A 279 -0.99 -6.86 6.16
CA VAL A 279 -0.90 -7.01 7.63
C VAL A 279 -0.52 -5.70 8.30
N ILE A 280 -1.01 -5.48 9.52
CA ILE A 280 -0.70 -4.29 10.33
C ILE A 280 -0.38 -4.73 11.75
N GLY A 281 0.76 -4.34 12.29
CA GLY A 281 1.12 -4.65 13.67
C GLY A 281 1.96 -3.57 14.33
N GLY A 282 2.01 -3.60 15.65
CA GLY A 282 2.66 -2.58 16.44
C GLY A 282 2.78 -2.98 17.90
N SER A 283 3.02 -2.00 18.77
CA SER A 283 3.10 -2.22 20.22
C SER A 283 2.56 -1.05 21.04
N VAL A 284 2.12 -1.36 22.26
CA VAL A 284 1.81 -0.37 23.28
C VAL A 284 2.90 -0.39 24.35
N VAL A 285 3.52 0.76 24.55
CA VAL A 285 4.72 0.96 25.36
C VAL A 285 4.33 1.63 26.67
N LEU A 286 4.86 1.10 27.78
CA LEU A 286 4.84 1.81 29.05
C LEU A 286 6.01 2.78 29.09
N ASP A 287 5.74 4.02 28.69
CA ASP A 287 6.64 5.16 28.71
C ASP A 287 6.74 5.69 30.14
N ARG A 288 7.86 5.37 30.81
CA ARG A 288 8.00 5.60 32.26
C ARG A 288 8.26 7.06 32.61
N ASP A 289 8.87 7.83 31.71
CA ASP A 289 9.20 9.23 31.94
C ASP A 289 8.23 10.21 31.24
N ALA A 290 7.26 9.66 30.50
CA ALA A 290 6.22 10.38 29.78
C ALA A 290 6.79 11.36 28.73
N ASN A 291 7.84 10.95 28.02
CA ASN A 291 8.52 11.77 27.02
C ASN A 291 8.01 11.56 25.58
N GLY A 292 7.13 10.58 25.35
CA GLY A 292 6.53 10.24 24.07
C GLY A 292 7.49 9.54 23.10
N ARG A 293 8.54 8.90 23.61
CA ARG A 293 9.55 8.16 22.86
C ARG A 293 9.83 6.84 23.57
N GLU A 294 10.26 5.86 22.78
CA GLU A 294 10.64 4.57 23.34
C GLU A 294 12.07 4.62 23.87
N ASP A 295 12.23 4.29 25.15
CA ASP A 295 13.51 4.14 25.81
C ASP A 295 13.81 2.67 26.17
N VAL A 296 15.10 2.36 26.36
CA VAL A 296 15.55 1.00 26.74
C VAL A 296 14.96 0.54 28.08
N THR A 297 14.59 1.48 28.93
CA THR A 297 13.99 1.22 30.23
C THR A 297 12.48 1.11 30.17
N ASP A 298 11.84 1.31 29.02
CA ASP A 298 10.38 1.27 28.92
C ASP A 298 9.82 -0.15 28.90
N GLY A 299 8.57 -0.23 29.33
CA GLY A 299 7.85 -1.49 29.45
C GLY A 299 6.96 -1.75 28.23
N ARG A 300 6.13 -2.77 28.40
CA ARG A 300 5.09 -3.15 27.43
C ARG A 300 3.79 -3.33 28.18
N ILE A 301 2.67 -3.04 27.53
CA ILE A 301 1.34 -3.11 28.14
C ILE A 301 0.50 -4.13 27.39
N SER A 302 0.10 -5.20 28.08
CA SER A 302 -0.82 -6.21 27.57
C SER A 302 -2.27 -5.75 27.69
N ASP A 303 -3.18 -6.46 27.02
CA ASP A 303 -4.63 -6.30 27.13
C ASP A 303 -5.16 -4.92 26.70
N VAL A 304 -4.42 -4.21 25.84
CA VAL A 304 -4.83 -2.94 25.24
C VAL A 304 -5.51 -3.21 23.91
N THR A 305 -6.70 -2.63 23.71
CA THR A 305 -7.47 -2.81 22.48
C THR A 305 -7.11 -1.77 21.43
N LEU A 306 -6.83 -2.22 20.21
CA LEU A 306 -6.61 -1.42 19.02
C LEU A 306 -7.76 -1.64 18.06
N GLU A 307 -8.26 -0.56 17.48
CA GLU A 307 -9.31 -0.53 16.47
C GLU A 307 -8.72 -0.19 15.11
N LEU A 308 -9.14 -0.93 14.08
CA LEU A 308 -8.71 -0.68 12.71
C LEU A 308 -9.80 0.02 11.91
N PHE A 309 -9.40 1.08 11.23
CA PHE A 309 -10.23 1.82 10.30
C PHE A 309 -9.59 1.83 8.92
N ARG A 310 -10.40 1.83 7.87
CA ARG A 310 -9.94 1.93 6.48
C ARG A 310 -10.45 3.21 5.84
N ARG A 311 -9.60 3.86 5.05
CA ARG A 311 -9.98 5.04 4.29
C ARG A 311 -10.97 4.66 3.18
N SER A 312 -12.11 5.33 3.17
CA SER A 312 -13.09 5.31 2.11
C SER A 312 -13.28 6.75 1.61
N VAL A 313 -12.82 7.00 0.39
CA VAL A 313 -12.74 8.34 -0.20
C VAL A 313 -11.93 9.28 0.72
N ASP A 314 -12.59 10.17 1.46
CA ASP A 314 -11.96 11.16 2.35
C ASP A 314 -12.28 10.94 3.83
N THR A 315 -12.83 9.77 4.20
CA THR A 315 -13.17 9.45 5.59
C THR A 315 -12.64 8.08 6.00
N TYR A 316 -12.43 7.89 7.30
CA TYR A 316 -12.07 6.59 7.86
C TYR A 316 -13.32 5.88 8.37
N VAL A 317 -13.55 4.67 7.87
CA VAL A 317 -14.67 3.80 8.24
C VAL A 317 -14.13 2.64 9.07
N ASP A 318 -14.82 2.34 10.18
CA ASP A 318 -14.48 1.22 11.05
C ASP A 318 -14.57 -0.10 10.29
N THR A 319 -13.53 -0.94 10.34
CA THR A 319 -13.55 -2.26 9.71
C THR A 319 -14.29 -3.29 10.58
N GLY A 320 -14.56 -2.97 11.85
CA GLY A 320 -15.06 -3.89 12.86
C GLY A 320 -13.99 -4.81 13.46
N LEU A 321 -12.76 -4.76 12.95
CA LEU A 321 -11.65 -5.56 13.45
C LEU A 321 -11.01 -4.91 14.66
N ARG A 322 -10.65 -5.73 15.65
CA ARG A 322 -9.99 -5.33 16.88
C ARG A 322 -8.81 -6.25 17.14
N ALA A 323 -7.68 -5.69 17.54
CA ALA A 323 -6.53 -6.43 18.02
C ALA A 323 -6.31 -6.10 19.50
N VAL A 324 -5.80 -7.05 20.27
CA VAL A 324 -5.49 -6.86 21.69
C VAL A 324 -4.00 -7.14 21.89
N THR A 325 -3.31 -6.29 22.63
CA THR A 325 -1.89 -6.49 22.88
C THR A 325 -1.62 -7.75 23.71
N ASP A 326 -0.62 -8.51 23.31
CA ASP A 326 -0.15 -9.70 24.01
C ASP A 326 0.67 -9.35 25.26
N ALA A 327 1.22 -10.37 25.94
CA ALA A 327 2.07 -10.20 27.12
C ALA A 327 3.37 -9.39 26.85
N ASN A 328 3.76 -9.23 25.58
CA ASN A 328 4.89 -8.41 25.14
C ASN A 328 4.43 -7.04 24.63
N GLY A 329 3.17 -6.67 24.85
CA GLY A 329 2.56 -5.44 24.38
C GLY A 329 2.36 -5.35 22.88
N LYS A 330 2.44 -6.45 22.14
CA LYS A 330 2.32 -6.47 20.68
C LYS A 330 0.90 -6.73 20.23
N PHE A 331 0.43 -5.99 19.24
CA PHE A 331 -0.84 -6.27 18.55
C PHE A 331 -0.57 -6.52 17.06
N GLU A 332 -1.46 -7.29 16.43
CA GLU A 332 -1.42 -7.56 14.99
C GLU A 332 -2.83 -7.75 14.44
N PHE A 333 -3.06 -7.22 13.23
CA PHE A 333 -4.14 -7.58 12.33
C PHE A 333 -3.53 -8.48 11.24
N PRO A 334 -3.58 -9.81 11.44
CA PRO A 334 -2.86 -10.78 10.60
C PRO A 334 -3.53 -11.00 9.25
N ALA A 335 -2.83 -11.68 8.34
CA ALA A 335 -3.32 -12.01 7.01
C ALA A 335 -4.66 -12.79 7.02
N SER A 336 -4.95 -13.54 8.08
CA SER A 336 -6.23 -14.25 8.24
C SER A 336 -7.44 -13.33 8.36
N ASP A 337 -7.25 -12.07 8.73
CA ASP A 337 -8.31 -11.05 8.76
C ASP A 337 -8.72 -10.60 7.36
N SER A 338 -8.01 -11.07 6.32
CA SER A 338 -8.31 -10.81 4.91
C SER A 338 -8.36 -9.30 4.59
N LEU A 339 -7.47 -8.52 5.21
CA LEU A 339 -7.34 -7.10 4.94
C LEU A 339 -6.94 -6.87 3.49
N THR A 340 -7.81 -6.27 2.69
CA THR A 340 -7.48 -5.92 1.30
C THR A 340 -6.55 -4.70 1.24
N PRO A 341 -5.74 -4.52 0.19
CA PRO A 341 -4.88 -3.35 0.05
C PRO A 341 -5.62 -2.00 0.15
N GLY A 342 -4.98 -1.01 0.75
CA GLY A 342 -5.48 0.36 0.86
C GLY A 342 -4.86 1.15 2.01
N ILE A 343 -5.45 2.29 2.32
CA ILE A 343 -4.96 3.18 3.39
C ILE A 343 -5.73 2.93 4.68
N TYR A 344 -5.01 2.78 5.79
CA TYR A 344 -5.54 2.42 7.09
C TYR A 344 -5.27 3.47 8.17
N GLN A 345 -6.00 3.33 9.27
CA GLN A 345 -5.85 4.09 10.50
C GLN A 345 -5.96 3.14 11.68
N LEU A 346 -5.05 3.30 12.65
CA LEU A 346 -5.10 2.64 13.94
C LEU A 346 -5.64 3.61 14.97
N ARG A 347 -6.55 3.14 15.83
CA ARG A 347 -6.98 3.86 17.03
C ARG A 347 -6.76 2.99 18.25
N GLN A 348 -6.11 3.54 19.25
CA GLN A 348 -6.02 2.91 20.55
C GLN A 348 -7.26 3.24 21.38
N VAL A 349 -7.80 2.23 22.07
CA VAL A 349 -8.75 2.44 23.16
C VAL A 349 -7.93 2.64 24.44
N GLN A 350 -8.05 3.83 25.06
CA GLN A 350 -7.32 4.18 26.28
C GLN A 350 -7.34 3.04 27.31
N PRO A 351 -6.20 2.46 27.66
CA PRO A 351 -6.14 1.43 28.70
C PRO A 351 -6.42 2.03 30.08
N HIS A 352 -7.18 1.29 30.90
CA HIS A 352 -7.55 1.73 32.26
C HIS A 352 -6.32 1.82 33.17
N GLY A 353 -6.19 2.92 33.92
CA GLY A 353 -5.08 3.13 34.85
C GLY A 353 -3.82 3.73 34.20
N TYR A 354 -3.90 4.08 32.92
CA TYR A 354 -2.85 4.76 32.18
C TYR A 354 -3.34 6.10 31.63
N VAL A 355 -2.40 6.90 31.14
CA VAL A 355 -2.62 8.17 30.45
C VAL A 355 -1.79 8.18 29.18
N SER A 356 -2.41 8.50 28.05
CA SER A 356 -1.72 8.58 26.76
C SER A 356 -0.77 9.78 26.69
N VAL A 357 0.45 9.54 26.23
CA VAL A 357 1.50 10.56 26.14
C VAL A 357 2.02 10.77 24.71
N GLY A 358 1.76 9.83 23.80
CA GLY A 358 2.09 10.02 22.38
C GLY A 358 1.83 8.79 21.52
N ALA A 359 2.08 8.94 20.23
CA ALA A 359 2.14 7.85 19.26
C ALA A 359 3.29 8.09 18.28
N ALA A 360 3.92 7.02 17.80
CA ALA A 360 4.93 7.07 16.76
C ALA A 360 4.50 6.23 15.55
N ILE A 361 4.75 6.80 14.37
CA ILE A 361 4.50 6.12 13.10
C ILE A 361 5.41 4.90 12.96
N GLY A 362 4.94 3.91 12.22
CA GLY A 362 5.68 2.70 11.93
C GLY A 362 6.29 2.73 10.54
N SER A 363 6.43 1.55 9.96
CA SER A 363 6.86 1.35 8.58
C SER A 363 5.93 0.42 7.82
N VAL A 364 5.89 0.58 6.50
CA VAL A 364 5.31 -0.38 5.56
C VAL A 364 6.45 -0.85 4.65
N ASP A 365 6.69 -2.17 4.63
CA ASP A 365 7.77 -2.80 3.86
C ASP A 365 9.15 -2.13 4.07
N GLY A 366 9.40 -1.67 5.31
CA GLY A 366 10.65 -1.03 5.73
C GLY A 366 10.74 0.48 5.49
N LEU A 367 9.72 1.09 4.89
CA LEU A 367 9.65 2.54 4.66
C LEU A 367 8.70 3.21 5.67
N ALA A 368 9.10 4.35 6.24
CA ALA A 368 8.26 5.07 7.19
C ALA A 368 6.89 5.40 6.59
N SER A 369 5.81 5.07 7.31
CA SER A 369 4.44 5.22 6.83
C SER A 369 3.50 5.59 7.97
N GLY A 370 2.53 6.44 7.69
CA GLY A 370 1.55 6.93 8.64
C GLY A 370 1.75 8.38 9.09
N LEU A 371 0.76 8.88 9.83
CA LEU A 371 0.70 10.20 10.44
C LEU A 371 0.06 10.12 11.82
N ALA A 372 0.81 10.41 12.88
CA ALA A 372 0.25 10.50 14.23
C ALA A 372 -0.48 11.85 14.39
N ILE A 373 -1.81 11.82 14.54
CA ILE A 373 -2.65 13.03 14.69
C ILE A 373 -3.06 13.28 16.14
N SER A 374 -2.91 12.29 17.01
CA SER A 374 -3.08 12.38 18.46
C SER A 374 -2.28 11.26 19.14
N SER A 375 -2.29 11.22 20.47
CA SER A 375 -1.67 10.14 21.24
C SER A 375 -2.28 8.76 20.99
N ASP A 376 -3.52 8.70 20.50
CA ASP A 376 -4.28 7.46 20.34
C ASP A 376 -4.61 7.14 18.87
N VAL A 377 -4.15 7.95 17.91
CA VAL A 377 -4.55 7.78 16.51
C VAL A 377 -3.38 7.99 15.55
N ILE A 378 -3.11 6.96 14.75
CA ILE A 378 -2.18 6.99 13.61
C ILE A 378 -2.98 6.76 12.33
N THR A 379 -2.90 7.68 11.38
CA THR A 379 -3.62 7.68 10.10
C THR A 379 -2.66 7.49 8.93
N GLU A 380 -3.18 7.54 7.70
CA GLU A 380 -2.40 7.49 6.45
C GLU A 380 -1.38 6.35 6.39
N ILE A 381 -1.73 5.20 6.98
CA ILE A 381 -0.93 3.98 6.88
C ILE A 381 -1.17 3.39 5.50
N ASP A 382 -0.27 3.65 4.57
CA ASP A 382 -0.42 3.24 3.17
C ASP A 382 0.00 1.79 2.96
N LEU A 383 -1.00 0.91 2.78
CA LEU A 383 -0.85 -0.50 2.43
C LEU A 383 -1.53 -0.77 1.08
N SER A 384 -1.43 0.17 0.14
CA SER A 384 -2.06 0.04 -1.18
C SER A 384 -1.39 -1.03 -2.05
N ALA A 385 -0.15 -1.42 -1.74
CA ALA A 385 0.51 -2.54 -2.38
C ALA A 385 -0.07 -3.89 -1.90
N PRO A 386 -0.29 -4.86 -2.81
CA PRO A 386 -0.68 -6.22 -2.43
C PRO A 386 0.36 -6.87 -1.51
N SER A 387 -0.08 -7.69 -0.55
CA SER A 387 0.78 -8.34 0.46
C SER A 387 1.64 -7.42 1.35
N ALA A 388 1.40 -6.10 1.33
CA ALA A 388 2.18 -5.15 2.12
C ALA A 388 2.12 -5.42 3.63
N SER A 389 3.22 -5.16 4.33
CA SER A 389 3.36 -5.41 5.76
C SER A 389 3.67 -4.14 6.54
N GLY A 390 2.68 -3.65 7.29
CA GLY A 390 2.81 -2.56 8.25
C GLY A 390 3.29 -3.05 9.62
N ARG A 391 4.36 -2.46 10.16
CA ARG A 391 4.97 -2.85 11.44
C ARG A 391 5.43 -1.64 12.25
N ASP A 392 5.70 -1.87 13.52
CA ASP A 392 6.34 -0.93 14.44
C ASP A 392 5.56 0.37 14.67
N PHE A 393 4.22 0.32 14.56
CA PHE A 393 3.35 1.40 15.02
C PHE A 393 3.31 1.40 16.55
N LEU A 394 3.66 2.52 17.19
CA LEU A 394 3.78 2.59 18.65
C LEU A 394 2.77 3.56 19.26
N PHE A 395 2.17 3.15 20.38
CA PHE A 395 1.39 4.01 21.27
C PHE A 395 2.08 4.05 22.63
N PHE A 396 2.23 5.25 23.18
CA PHE A 396 2.94 5.50 24.43
C PHE A 396 1.95 5.86 25.54
N GLU A 397 2.01 5.06 26.60
CA GLU A 397 1.16 5.17 27.78
C GLU A 397 2.02 5.29 29.02
N THR A 398 1.57 6.07 30.00
CA THR A 398 2.25 6.18 31.29
C THR A 398 1.29 5.94 32.45
N GLN A 399 1.81 5.55 33.61
CA GLN A 399 1.01 5.48 34.83
C GLN A 399 1.04 6.85 35.52
N PRO A 400 -0.11 7.39 35.94
CA PRO A 400 -0.12 8.64 36.68
C PRO A 400 0.54 8.48 38.05
N VAL A 401 1.10 9.58 38.56
CA VAL A 401 1.69 9.68 39.90
C VAL A 401 0.92 10.70 40.75
N SER A 402 1.25 10.76 42.04
CA SER A 402 0.72 11.75 42.99
C SER A 402 1.85 12.60 43.56
N VAL A 403 1.56 13.88 43.79
CA VAL A 403 2.43 14.82 44.51
C VAL A 403 1.72 15.24 45.79
N SER A 404 2.30 14.90 46.95
CA SER A 404 1.72 15.19 48.26
C SER A 404 2.75 15.76 49.22
N GLY A 405 2.28 16.47 50.25
CA GLY A 405 3.13 17.01 51.30
C GLY A 405 2.34 17.64 52.43
N GLN A 406 3.05 18.31 53.34
CA GLN A 406 2.48 18.99 54.50
C GLN A 406 3.03 20.41 54.63
N VAL A 407 2.17 21.35 55.03
CA VAL A 407 2.55 22.70 55.47
C VAL A 407 2.35 22.77 56.97
N LEU A 408 3.44 23.00 57.70
CA LEU A 408 3.48 23.05 59.15
C LEU A 408 3.90 24.45 59.62
N ALA A 409 3.39 24.87 60.76
CA ALA A 409 3.85 26.06 61.48
C ALA A 409 4.40 25.66 62.85
N GLU A 410 5.42 26.38 63.31
CA GLU A 410 5.88 26.31 64.68
C GLU A 410 4.88 27.04 65.59
N ASP A 411 4.36 26.34 66.59
CA ASP A 411 3.52 26.89 67.65
C ASP A 411 4.25 26.78 69.00
N TYR A 412 4.35 27.92 69.69
CA TYR A 412 4.96 28.05 71.02
C TYR A 412 3.92 28.42 72.10
N SER A 413 2.63 28.39 71.77
CA SER A 413 1.54 28.81 72.67
C SER A 413 1.50 28.05 73.99
N SER A 414 2.02 26.82 74.03
CA SER A 414 2.12 25.96 75.21
C SER A 414 3.40 26.20 76.05
N GLY A 415 4.34 27.01 75.56
CA GLY A 415 5.67 27.19 76.15
C GLY A 415 6.74 26.18 75.68
N GLU A 416 6.36 25.21 74.85
CA GLU A 416 7.26 24.27 74.16
C GLU A 416 7.02 24.36 72.64
N LEU A 417 8.03 24.02 71.83
CA LEU A 417 7.88 23.96 70.37
C LEU A 417 6.96 22.80 69.99
N ALA A 418 5.87 23.09 69.29
CA ALA A 418 5.03 22.14 68.59
C ALA A 418 4.98 22.46 67.09
N LEU A 419 4.88 21.44 66.24
CA LEU A 419 4.56 21.62 64.83
C LEU A 419 3.08 21.35 64.62
N VAL A 420 2.36 22.33 64.08
CA VAL A 420 0.92 22.24 63.81
C VAL A 420 0.64 22.40 62.33
N GLY A 421 -0.33 21.63 61.83
CA GLY A 421 -0.78 21.73 60.45
C GLY A 421 -1.37 23.09 60.13
N VAL A 422 -0.94 23.70 59.02
CA VAL A 422 -1.51 24.96 58.54
C VAL A 422 -2.66 24.66 57.61
N SER A 423 -3.89 24.98 58.02
CA SER A 423 -5.07 24.75 57.20
C SER A 423 -5.29 25.83 56.15
N GLY A 424 -5.71 25.44 54.94
CA GLY A 424 -6.07 26.36 53.87
C GLY A 424 -4.90 27.09 53.21
N ALA A 425 -3.65 26.66 53.45
CA ALA A 425 -2.50 27.20 52.74
C ALA A 425 -2.59 26.83 51.26
N GLU A 426 -2.43 27.82 50.38
CA GLU A 426 -2.48 27.61 48.94
C GLU A 426 -1.15 27.05 48.42
N VAL A 427 -1.22 25.96 47.65
CA VAL A 427 -0.08 25.27 47.07
C VAL A 427 -0.26 25.14 45.56
N ASP A 428 0.72 25.62 44.81
CA ASP A 428 0.83 25.45 43.37
C ASP A 428 1.83 24.31 43.09
N VAL A 429 1.41 23.32 42.30
CA VAL A 429 2.29 22.25 41.80
C VAL A 429 2.60 22.55 40.34
N LEU A 430 3.89 22.62 40.02
CA LEU A 430 4.40 22.91 38.70
C LEU A 430 5.13 21.69 38.14
N ARG A 431 5.03 21.48 36.82
CA ARG A 431 5.86 20.55 36.04
C ARG A 431 6.44 21.32 34.87
N ASN A 432 7.74 21.19 34.60
CA ASN A 432 8.44 21.93 33.55
C ASN A 432 8.20 23.45 33.59
N GLY A 433 8.12 24.02 34.80
CA GLY A 433 7.90 25.46 35.02
C GLY A 433 6.48 25.96 34.77
N GLN A 434 5.52 25.08 34.47
CA GLN A 434 4.10 25.42 34.30
C GLN A 434 3.29 24.90 35.49
N VAL A 435 2.40 25.72 36.04
CA VAL A 435 1.42 25.28 37.06
C VAL A 435 0.47 24.27 36.44
N ILE A 436 0.52 23.04 36.93
CA ILE A 436 -0.36 21.93 36.50
C ILE A 436 -1.53 21.73 37.45
N ALA A 437 -1.40 22.15 38.71
CA ALA A 437 -2.46 22.07 39.70
C ALA A 437 -2.30 23.16 40.77
N ARG A 438 -3.44 23.54 41.37
CA ARG A 438 -3.52 24.40 42.55
C ARG A 438 -4.43 23.73 43.58
N THR A 439 -3.95 23.61 44.81
CA THR A 439 -4.67 22.95 45.91
C THR A 439 -4.53 23.76 47.19
N THR A 440 -5.26 23.36 48.23
CA THR A 440 -5.16 23.94 49.57
C THR A 440 -4.97 22.84 50.60
N THR A 441 -4.21 23.13 51.65
CA THR A 441 -3.96 22.17 52.73
C THR A 441 -5.19 21.88 53.58
N SER A 442 -5.28 20.65 54.10
CA SER A 442 -6.31 20.17 55.01
C SER A 442 -6.19 20.78 56.41
N ILE A 443 -7.10 20.43 57.33
CA ILE A 443 -7.05 20.92 58.73
C ILE A 443 -5.77 20.50 59.48
N ILE A 444 -5.10 19.44 59.03
CA ILE A 444 -3.81 18.98 59.57
C ILE A 444 -2.63 19.36 58.69
N GLY A 445 -2.81 20.27 57.73
CA GLY A 445 -1.72 20.80 56.90
C GLY A 445 -1.36 19.97 55.67
N GLU A 446 -2.06 18.87 55.40
CA GLU A 446 -1.75 17.98 54.27
C GLU A 446 -2.31 18.49 52.95
N TYR A 447 -1.57 18.33 51.86
CA TYR A 447 -2.07 18.47 50.50
C TYR A 447 -1.72 17.24 49.65
N SER A 448 -2.57 16.93 48.67
CA SER A 448 -2.28 15.95 47.62
C SER A 448 -2.79 16.43 46.27
N VAL A 449 -2.05 16.11 45.23
CA VAL A 449 -2.41 16.26 43.82
C VAL A 449 -2.18 14.91 43.15
N ASP A 450 -3.25 14.18 42.88
CA ASP A 450 -3.21 12.86 42.26
C ASP A 450 -3.38 12.97 40.73
N GLY A 451 -3.02 11.92 39.99
CA GLY A 451 -3.35 11.82 38.57
C GLY A 451 -2.46 12.64 37.64
N VAL A 452 -1.25 13.03 38.07
CA VAL A 452 -0.34 13.85 37.26
C VAL A 452 0.66 12.98 36.50
N LEU A 453 1.13 13.45 35.34
CA LEU A 453 2.17 12.75 34.58
C LEU A 453 3.50 12.73 35.37
N PRO A 454 4.27 11.63 35.32
CA PRO A 454 5.58 11.58 35.96
C PRO A 454 6.53 12.66 35.42
N GLY A 455 7.50 13.06 36.23
CA GLY A 455 8.53 14.02 35.86
C GLY A 455 9.02 14.85 37.03
N ASP A 456 9.73 15.94 36.71
CA ASP A 456 10.25 16.86 37.70
C ASP A 456 9.19 17.88 38.13
N PHE A 457 8.97 17.96 39.44
CA PHE A 457 7.99 18.86 40.03
C PHE A 457 8.64 20.00 40.81
N GLN A 458 7.98 21.16 40.79
CA GLN A 458 8.26 22.25 41.71
C GLN A 458 7.00 22.53 42.53
N ILE A 459 7.16 22.73 43.82
CA ILE A 459 6.05 23.01 44.73
C ILE A 459 6.24 24.45 45.23
N ILE A 460 5.23 25.29 45.04
CA ILE A 460 5.24 26.67 45.51
C ILE A 460 4.09 26.83 46.49
N GLN A 461 4.42 27.04 47.75
CA GLN A 461 3.45 27.38 48.77
C GLN A 461 3.37 28.91 48.90
N ARG A 462 2.16 29.46 48.97
CA ARG A 462 1.93 30.90 49.23
C ARG A 462 1.74 31.11 50.72
N THR A 463 2.62 31.88 51.36
CA THR A 463 2.60 32.11 52.82
C THR A 463 1.23 32.64 53.26
N PRO A 464 0.48 31.90 54.09
CA PRO A 464 -0.81 32.36 54.58
C PRO A 464 -0.68 33.64 55.40
N GLU A 465 -1.74 34.44 55.44
CA GLU A 465 -1.75 35.66 56.24
C GLU A 465 -1.43 35.37 57.72
N ASN A 466 -0.63 36.25 58.33
CA ASN A 466 -0.20 36.17 59.74
C ASN A 466 0.78 35.04 60.08
N LEU A 467 1.35 34.36 59.08
CA LEU A 467 2.50 33.47 59.26
C LEU A 467 3.75 34.08 58.60
N PHE A 468 4.91 33.72 59.14
CA PHE A 468 6.19 33.96 58.48
C PHE A 468 6.57 32.72 57.67
N ASP A 469 7.24 32.95 56.55
CA ASP A 469 7.74 31.89 55.68
C ASP A 469 8.84 31.09 56.39
N GLY A 470 8.70 29.76 56.39
CA GLY A 470 9.62 28.82 57.04
C GLY A 470 10.50 28.10 56.02
N PRO A 471 11.48 27.30 56.48
CA PRO A 471 12.31 26.51 55.58
C PRO A 471 11.52 25.37 54.91
N GLU A 472 11.84 25.05 53.67
CA GLU A 472 11.31 23.87 52.96
C GLU A 472 12.15 22.62 53.24
N ILE A 473 11.46 21.48 53.31
CA ILE A 473 12.09 20.16 53.41
C ILE A 473 11.74 19.39 52.14
N VAL A 474 12.77 18.96 51.41
CA VAL A 474 12.59 18.12 50.22
C VAL A 474 12.04 16.76 50.65
N GLY A 475 10.98 16.32 49.98
CA GLY A 475 10.38 15.00 50.20
C GLY A 475 11.18 13.86 49.57
N THR A 476 10.52 12.72 49.43
CA THR A 476 11.06 11.52 48.79
C THR A 476 10.23 11.09 47.59
N VAL A 477 10.82 10.26 46.71
CA VAL A 477 10.11 9.66 45.57
C VAL A 477 9.81 8.20 45.93
N ASN A 478 8.53 7.82 45.85
CA ASN A 478 7.99 6.51 46.28
C ASN A 478 7.97 6.25 47.80
N GLY A 479 7.82 7.30 48.61
CA GLY A 479 7.85 7.21 50.09
C GLY A 479 9.27 6.99 50.60
#